data_AF-A0A2H1HRA2-F1
#
_entry.id   AF-A0A2H1HRA2-F1
#
_cell.length_a   1.000
_cell.length_b   1.000
_cell.length_c   1.000
_cell.angle_alpha   90.00
_cell.angle_beta   90.00
_cell.angle_gamma   90.00
#
_symmetry.space_group_name_H-M   'P 1'
#
loop_
_entity.id
_entity.type
_entity.pdbx_description
1 polymer ?
#
loop_
_entity_poly.entity_id
_entity_poly.type
_entity_poly.pdbx_seq_one_letter_code
_entity_poly.pdbx_strand_id
1 'polypeptide(L)' 'MRTYRNDHEYVKRREGLRRIARRRNTPCWLCGEPIHFDADWKHPLSFTADHVDAIANGGSMLGELRPAH' A
#
# COMPACT_ATOMS: atom_id res chain seq x y z
N MET A 1 15.55 2.31 18.42
CA MET A 1 15.96 1.82 17.09
C MET A 1 14.69 1.57 16.28
N ARG A 2 14.35 2.45 15.32
CA ARG A 2 13.19 2.21 14.43
C ARG A 2 13.58 1.08 13.48
N THR A 3 12.93 -0.07 13.63
CA THR A 3 13.10 -1.16 12.67
C THR A 3 12.26 -0.86 11.43
N TYR A 4 12.68 -1.39 10.28
CA TYR A 4 11.94 -1.38 9.02
C TYR A 4 10.43 -1.66 9.17
N ARG A 5 10.06 -2.51 10.14
CA ARG A 5 8.68 -2.97 10.40
C ARG A 5 7.84 -2.10 11.35
N ASN A 6 8.45 -1.20 12.12
CA ASN A 6 7.76 -0.42 13.17
C ASN A 6 7.85 1.10 12.90
N ASP A 7 7.66 1.51 11.65
CA ASP A 7 7.61 2.91 11.32
C ASP A 7 6.15 3.43 11.34
N HIS A 8 5.82 4.19 12.38
CA HIS A 8 4.49 4.75 12.59
C HIS A 8 4.07 5.70 11.46
N GLU A 9 5.02 6.34 10.77
CA GLU A 9 4.72 7.18 9.60
C GLU A 9 4.30 6.33 8.40
N TYR A 10 4.93 5.16 8.18
CA TYR A 10 4.48 4.22 7.16
C TYR A 10 3.05 3.75 7.42
N VAL A 11 2.73 3.36 8.66
CA VAL A 11 1.36 2.94 9.02
C VAL A 11 0.36 4.06 8.71
N LYS A 12 0.68 5.31 9.09
CA LYS A 12 -0.17 6.46 8.82
C LYS A 12 -0.39 6.70 7.32
N ARG A 13 0.67 6.60 6.50
CA ARG A 13 0.60 6.77 5.05
C ARG A 13 -0.17 5.65 4.37
N ARG A 14 0.05 4.39 4.78
CA ARG A 14 -0.69 3.21 4.32
C ARG A 14 -2.19 3.35 4.56
N GLU A 15 -2.58 3.71 5.78
CA GLU A 15 -3.99 3.91 6.13
C GLU A 15 -4.62 5.09 5.40
N GLY A 16 -3.87 6.18 5.21
CA GLY A 16 -4.29 7.32 4.37
C GLY A 16 -4.54 6.91 2.93
N LEU A 17 -3.60 6.15 2.34
CA LEU A 17 -3.71 5.63 0.98
C LEU A 17 -4.92 4.70 0.84
N ARG A 18 -5.11 3.76 1.79
CA ARG A 18 -6.27 2.86 1.81
C ARG A 18 -7.60 3.62 1.79
N ARG A 19 -7.72 4.67 2.62
CA ARG A 19 -8.92 5.50 2.70
C ARG A 19 -9.20 6.24 1.40
N ILE A 20 -8.18 6.82 0.78
CA ILE A 20 -8.32 7.56 -0.48
C ILE A 20 -8.67 6.60 -1.62
N ALA A 21 -7.96 5.47 -1.73
CA ALA A 21 -8.16 4.47 -2.76
C ALA A 21 -9.57 3.85 -2.66
N ARG A 22 -10.05 3.53 -1.44
CA ARG A 22 -11.42 3.04 -1.21
C ARG A 22 -12.47 4.08 -1.60
N ARG A 23 -12.28 5.35 -1.23
CA ARG A 23 -13.23 6.43 -1.57
C ARG A 23 -13.31 6.71 -3.07
N ARG A 24 -12.18 6.59 -3.78
CA ARG A 24 -12.07 6.86 -5.21
C ARG A 24 -12.26 5.63 -6.08
N ASN A 25 -12.48 4.46 -5.47
CA ASN A 25 -12.48 3.17 -6.17
C ASN A 25 -11.24 3.02 -7.08
N THR A 26 -10.08 3.39 -6.54
CA THR A 26 -8.83 3.38 -7.30
C THR A 26 -8.45 1.93 -7.63
N PRO A 27 -8.24 1.60 -8.92
CA PRO A 27 -7.82 0.26 -9.29
C PRO A 27 -6.39 -0.02 -8.84
N CYS A 28 -6.02 -1.31 -8.84
CA CYS A 28 -4.65 -1.76 -8.66
C CYS A 28 -3.76 -1.10 -9.71
N TRP A 29 -2.69 -0.43 -9.26
CA TRP A 29 -1.82 0.29 -10.17
C TRP A 29 -0.96 -0.62 -11.06
N LEU A 30 -0.83 -1.90 -10.70
CA LEU A 30 -0.05 -2.90 -11.44
C LEU A 30 -0.84 -3.55 -12.58
N CYS A 31 -2.11 -3.90 -12.34
CA CYS A 31 -2.93 -4.65 -13.31
C CYS A 31 -4.21 -3.92 -13.77
N GLY A 32 -4.63 -2.87 -13.06
CA GLY A 32 -5.87 -2.13 -13.35
C GLY A 32 -7.16 -2.73 -12.78
N GLU A 33 -7.10 -3.87 -12.08
CA GLU A 33 -8.28 -4.52 -11.50
C GLU A 33 -8.75 -3.87 -10.17
N PRO A 34 -10.03 -4.01 -9.79
CA PRO A 34 -10.52 -3.45 -8.54
C PRO A 34 -9.88 -4.13 -7.31
N ILE A 35 -9.60 -3.32 -6.28
CA ILE A 35 -9.06 -3.79 -5.01
C ILE A 35 -10.20 -4.10 -4.03
N HIS A 36 -10.14 -5.27 -3.40
CA HIS A 36 -11.11 -5.71 -2.40
C HIS A 36 -10.72 -5.21 -1.00
N PHE A 37 -11.12 -3.98 -0.67
CA PHE A 37 -10.75 -3.34 0.61
C PHE A 37 -11.31 -4.02 1.86
N ASP A 38 -12.39 -4.79 1.72
CA ASP A 38 -13.07 -5.50 2.81
C ASP A 38 -12.62 -6.98 2.91
N ALA A 39 -11.72 -7.43 2.04
CA ALA A 39 -11.18 -8.79 2.09
C ALA A 39 -10.12 -8.95 3.20
N ASP A 40 -9.96 -10.19 3.68
CA ASP A 40 -8.88 -10.54 4.60
C ASP A 40 -7.51 -10.24 3.99
N TRP A 41 -6.50 -9.94 4.81
CA TRP A 41 -5.15 -9.61 4.35
C TRP A 41 -4.46 -10.75 3.58
N LYS A 42 -4.94 -12.00 3.71
CA LYS A 42 -4.45 -13.15 2.94
C LYS A 42 -5.12 -13.30 1.58
N HIS A 43 -6.18 -12.54 1.30
CA HIS A 43 -6.89 -12.63 0.04
C HIS A 43 -6.04 -12.03 -1.09
N PRO A 44 -5.94 -12.68 -2.27
CA PRO A 44 -5.07 -12.21 -3.36
C PRO A 44 -5.48 -10.85 -3.93
N LEU A 45 -6.74 -10.46 -3.77
CA LEU A 45 -7.27 -9.15 -4.18
C LEU A 45 -7.35 -8.14 -3.02
N SER A 46 -6.80 -8.46 -1.85
CA SER A 46 -6.83 -7.60 -0.66
C SER A 46 -5.96 -6.37 -0.86
N PHE A 47 -6.30 -5.25 -0.23
CA PHE A 47 -5.50 -4.03 -0.37
C PHE A 47 -4.07 -4.17 0.20
N THR A 48 -3.10 -3.80 -0.63
CA THR A 48 -1.71 -3.60 -0.24
C THR A 48 -1.23 -2.20 -0.66
N ALA A 49 -0.28 -1.65 0.11
CA ALA A 49 0.40 -0.41 -0.24
C ALA A 49 1.77 -0.80 -0.77
N ASP A 50 1.94 -0.64 -2.07
CA ASP A 50 3.15 -1.05 -2.77
C ASP A 50 4.09 0.14 -2.94
N HIS A 51 5.38 -0.11 -2.76
CA HIS A 51 6.44 0.90 -2.93
C HIS A 51 6.85 0.94 -4.40
N VAL A 52 6.63 2.08 -5.05
CA VAL A 52 7.01 2.27 -6.47
C VAL A 52 8.51 2.05 -6.65
N ASP A 53 9.31 2.65 -5.77
CA ASP A 53 10.73 2.35 -5.64
C ASP A 53 10.91 1.28 -4.57
N ALA A 54 11.16 0.05 -5.01
CA ALA A 54 11.40 -1.06 -4.12
C ALA A 54 12.51 -0.71 -3.12
N ILE A 55 12.26 -0.96 -1.84
CA ILE A 55 13.20 -0.60 -0.76
C ILE A 55 14.53 -1.37 -0.92
N ALA A 56 14.46 -2.59 -1.47
CA ALA A 56 15.65 -3.39 -1.80
C ALA A 56 16.58 -2.71 -2.82
N ASN A 57 16.07 -1.81 -3.67
CA ASN A 57 16.84 -1.08 -4.69
C ASN A 57 17.30 0.31 -4.21
N GLY A 58 17.23 0.59 -2.90
CA GLY A 58 17.56 1.90 -2.34
C GLY A 58 16.37 2.86 -2.22
N GLY A 59 15.15 2.38 -2.47
CA GLY A 59 13.92 3.13 -2.23
C GLY A 59 13.70 3.48 -0.76
N SER A 60 12.96 4.55 -0.51
CA SER A 60 12.63 4.99 0.85
C SER A 60 11.40 4.25 1.38
N MET A 61 11.42 3.85 2.65
CA MET A 61 10.23 3.32 3.34
C MET A 61 9.07 4.33 3.35
N LEU A 62 9.41 5.63 3.30
CA LEU A 62 8.49 6.76 3.17
C LEU A 62 8.50 7.33 1.74
N GLY A 63 8.83 6.51 0.74
CA GLY A 63 8.74 6.86 -0.67
C GLY A 63 7.30 6.96 -1.16
N GLU A 64 7.13 7.01 -2.48
CA GLU A 64 5.82 6.99 -3.11
C GLU A 64 5.16 5.62 -2.92
N LEU A 65 3.95 5.62 -2.38
CA LEU A 65 3.11 4.42 -2.19
C LEU A 65 1.94 4.46 -3.16
N ARG A 66 1.67 3.32 -3.81
CA ARG A 66 0.52 3.15 -4.71
C ARG A 66 -0.37 1.98 -4.29
N PRO A 67 -1.68 2.06 -4.56
CA PRO A 67 -2.63 1.04 -4.14
C PRO A 67 -2.52 -0.18 -5.06
N ALA A 68 -2.20 -1.34 -4.49
CA ALA A 68 -2.14 -2.62 -5.18
C ALA A 68 -3.00 -3.65 -4.45
N HIS A 69 -3.07 -4.86 -5.01
CA HIS A 69 -3.55 -6.04 -4.31
C HIS A 69 -2.39 -6.96 -3.94
#